data_AF-A0A4P7YGL3-F1
#
_entry.id   AF-A0A4P7YGL3-F1
#
_cell.length_a   1.000
_cell.length_b   1.000
_cell.length_c   1.000
_cell.angle_alpha   90.00
_cell.angle_beta   90.00
_cell.angle_gamma   90.00
#
_symmetry.space_group_name_H-M   'P 1'
#
loop_
_entity.id
_entity.type
_entity.pdbx_description
1 polymer ?
#
loop_
_entity_poly.entity_id
_entity_poly.type
_entity_poly.pdbx_seq_one_letter_code
_entity_poly.pdbx_strand_id
1 'polypeptide(L)'
;MTAYRAAAFNPQLDLELKREVGVPPHLVWRAWTEPELLMKWFTPAPWRTTACEINLRPGGKFRTVMEGPNGERNDSTGCVLAVEPERLLVFTDALGPDYRPTGGGFMTASVTIEPTAAGTLYTAIAFHKDEAAKTQHEEMGFHHGWGAALDQLVALVKGL
;
A
#
# COMPACT_ATOMS: atom_id res chain seq x y z
N MET A 1 12.84 -14.64 15.67
CA MET A 1 12.64 -13.71 14.53
C MET A 1 12.65 -12.30 15.09
N THR A 2 13.53 -11.43 14.58
CA THR A 2 13.57 -10.02 14.99
C THR A 2 12.44 -9.31 14.28
N ALA A 3 11.48 -8.75 15.03
CA ALA A 3 10.46 -7.90 14.44
C ALA A 3 11.13 -6.67 13.81
N TYR A 4 10.73 -6.31 12.60
CA TYR A 4 11.06 -5.04 11.98
C TYR A 4 10.57 -3.93 12.92
N ARG A 5 11.45 -2.93 13.13
CA ARG A 5 11.07 -1.72 13.84
C ARG A 5 10.21 -0.86 12.92
N ALA A 6 9.28 -0.12 13.49
CA ALA A 6 8.61 0.96 12.78
C ALA A 6 9.68 1.90 12.19
N ALA A 7 9.51 2.27 10.93
CA ALA A 7 10.39 3.25 10.28
C ALA A 7 10.29 4.58 11.03
N ALA A 8 11.41 5.32 11.09
CA ALA A 8 11.39 6.67 11.64
C ALA A 8 10.69 7.59 10.64
N PHE A 9 9.55 8.17 11.04
CA PHE A 9 8.80 9.11 10.22
C PHE A 9 9.53 10.45 10.09
N ASN A 10 9.64 10.95 8.86
CA ASN A 10 10.19 12.26 8.53
C ASN A 10 9.11 13.14 7.89
N PRO A 11 8.59 14.18 8.57
CA PRO A 11 7.51 15.02 8.03
C PRO A 11 7.88 15.81 6.77
N GLN A 12 9.17 15.96 6.45
CA GLN A 12 9.62 16.61 5.22
C GLN A 12 9.55 15.68 4.00
N LEU A 13 9.62 14.37 4.21
CA LEU A 13 9.75 13.37 3.15
C LEU A 13 8.60 12.35 3.12
N ASP A 14 7.81 12.27 4.18
CA ASP A 14 6.86 11.19 4.37
C ASP A 14 5.42 11.70 4.48
N LEU A 15 4.48 10.90 3.98
CA LEU A 15 3.05 11.08 4.18
C LEU A 15 2.50 9.89 4.97
N GLU A 16 1.63 10.16 5.94
CA GLU A 16 1.04 9.13 6.80
C GLU A 16 -0.50 9.16 6.71
N LEU A 17 -1.10 7.97 6.62
CA LEU A 17 -2.50 7.71 6.96
C LEU A 17 -2.54 6.75 8.14
N LYS A 18 -3.06 7.20 9.28
CA LYS A 18 -3.22 6.39 10.49
C LYS A 18 -4.69 6.39 10.94
N ARG A 19 -5.30 5.21 11.04
CA ARG A 19 -6.73 5.09 11.34
C ARG A 19 -7.09 3.80 12.07
N GLU A 20 -7.93 3.93 13.08
CA GLU A 20 -8.61 2.80 13.72
C GLU A 20 -9.71 2.27 12.79
N VAL A 21 -9.69 0.97 12.48
CA VAL A 21 -10.71 0.32 11.65
C VAL A 21 -11.33 -0.86 12.38
N GLY A 22 -12.66 -0.90 12.41
CA GLY A 22 -13.45 -1.93 13.10
C GLY A 22 -13.53 -3.25 12.34
N VAL A 23 -12.39 -3.81 11.95
CA VAL A 23 -12.23 -5.10 11.26
C VAL A 23 -11.00 -5.83 11.82
N PRO A 24 -10.99 -7.18 11.86
CA PRO A 24 -9.88 -7.93 12.43
C PRO A 24 -8.60 -7.88 11.55
N PRO A 25 -7.40 -7.90 12.17
CA PRO A 25 -6.10 -7.79 11.47
C PRO A 25 -5.91 -8.77 10.31
N HIS A 26 -6.29 -10.03 10.51
CA HIS A 26 -6.13 -11.07 9.49
C HIS A 26 -6.91 -10.75 8.20
N LEU A 27 -8.07 -10.08 8.29
CA LEU A 27 -8.82 -9.68 7.09
C LEU A 27 -8.17 -8.52 6.35
N VAL A 28 -7.60 -7.55 7.08
CA VAL A 28 -6.82 -6.47 6.48
C VAL A 28 -5.59 -7.04 5.76
N TRP A 29 -4.92 -8.02 6.38
CA TRP A 29 -3.78 -8.70 5.79
C TRP A 29 -4.14 -9.44 4.50
N ARG A 30 -5.23 -10.22 4.52
CA ARG A 30 -5.73 -10.91 3.32
C ARG A 30 -6.02 -9.91 2.19
N ALA A 31 -6.70 -8.80 2.49
CA ALA A 31 -7.01 -7.78 1.49
C ALA A 31 -5.76 -7.18 0.80
N TRP A 32 -4.63 -7.09 1.51
CA TRP A 32 -3.35 -6.61 0.98
C TRP A 32 -2.55 -7.67 0.21
N THR A 33 -2.78 -8.95 0.47
CA THR A 33 -1.86 -10.01 0.06
C THR A 33 -2.47 -11.04 -0.90
N GLU A 34 -3.79 -11.09 -0.98
CA GLU A 34 -4.56 -11.88 -1.95
C GLU A 34 -4.86 -10.99 -3.18
N PRO A 35 -4.27 -11.26 -4.37
CA PRO A 35 -4.46 -10.43 -5.56
C PRO A 35 -5.93 -10.21 -5.94
N GLU A 36 -6.76 -11.22 -5.78
CA GLU A 36 -8.20 -11.20 -6.04
C GLU A 36 -8.99 -10.28 -5.10
N LEU A 37 -8.49 -10.06 -3.89
CA LEU A 37 -9.05 -9.08 -2.96
C LEU A 37 -8.49 -7.69 -3.26
N LEU A 38 -7.17 -7.58 -3.47
CA LEU A 38 -6.51 -6.30 -3.72
C LEU A 38 -7.15 -5.55 -4.90
N MET A 39 -7.44 -6.28 -5.99
CA MET A 39 -8.06 -5.69 -7.19
C MET A 39 -9.42 -5.02 -6.92
N LYS A 40 -10.10 -5.34 -5.82
CA LYS A 40 -11.43 -4.82 -5.49
C LYS A 40 -11.41 -3.48 -4.74
N TRP A 41 -10.27 -3.06 -4.17
CA TRP A 41 -10.24 -1.91 -3.27
C TRP A 41 -9.03 -0.98 -3.43
N PHE A 42 -7.90 -1.46 -3.96
CA PHE A 42 -6.62 -0.76 -3.90
C PHE A 42 -6.62 0.61 -4.59
N THR A 43 -7.36 0.73 -5.69
CA THR A 43 -7.54 2.01 -6.38
C THR A 43 -8.93 2.58 -6.06
N PRO A 44 -9.02 3.84 -5.58
CA PRO A 44 -10.31 4.46 -5.29
C PRO A 44 -11.11 4.73 -6.58
N ALA A 45 -12.43 4.51 -6.53
CA ALA A 45 -13.32 4.88 -7.62
C ALA A 45 -13.18 6.38 -7.98
N PRO A 46 -13.30 6.76 -9.27
CA PRO A 46 -13.76 5.96 -10.41
C PRO A 46 -12.69 5.10 -11.08
N TRP A 47 -11.43 5.16 -10.63
CA TRP A 47 -10.37 4.29 -11.12
C TRP A 47 -10.55 2.85 -10.62
N ARG A 48 -9.91 1.89 -11.30
CA ARG A 48 -10.02 0.46 -10.99
C ARG A 48 -8.67 -0.21 -11.11
N THR A 49 -8.40 -1.17 -10.23
CA THR A 49 -7.28 -2.11 -10.42
C THR A 49 -7.77 -3.27 -11.30
N THR A 50 -7.22 -3.44 -12.50
CA THR A 50 -7.66 -4.45 -13.48
C THR A 50 -6.76 -5.68 -13.53
N ALA A 51 -5.54 -5.61 -13.01
CA ALA A 51 -4.68 -6.76 -12.81
C ALA A 51 -3.80 -6.57 -11.57
N CYS A 52 -3.48 -7.68 -10.90
CA CYS A 52 -2.57 -7.71 -9.76
C CYS A 52 -1.76 -9.01 -9.76
N GLU A 53 -0.45 -8.91 -9.53
CA GLU A 53 0.44 -10.04 -9.27
C GLU A 53 1.26 -9.75 -8.02
N ILE A 54 1.22 -10.65 -7.03
CA ILE A 54 1.97 -10.51 -5.78
C ILE A 54 2.77 -11.79 -5.57
N ASN A 55 4.09 -11.65 -5.41
CA ASN A 55 4.95 -12.67 -4.84
C ASN A 55 5.36 -12.22 -3.43
N LEU A 56 4.67 -12.74 -2.42
CA LEU A 56 4.74 -12.24 -1.04
C LEU A 56 6.00 -12.73 -0.29
N ARG A 57 7.15 -12.25 -0.74
CA ARG A 57 8.46 -12.44 -0.09
C ARG A 57 9.34 -11.22 -0.34
N PRO A 58 10.33 -10.92 0.51
CA PRO A 58 11.37 -9.96 0.15
C PRO A 58 12.00 -10.28 -1.22
N GLY A 59 12.14 -9.25 -2.06
CA GLY A 59 12.57 -9.37 -3.46
C GLY A 59 11.47 -9.82 -4.42
N GLY A 60 10.28 -10.12 -3.92
CA GLY A 60 9.15 -10.57 -4.73
C GLY A 60 8.51 -9.42 -5.51
N LYS A 61 7.87 -9.77 -6.63
CA LYS A 61 7.10 -8.82 -7.46
C LYS A 61 5.88 -8.31 -6.70
N PHE A 62 5.64 -7.00 -6.78
CA PHE A 62 4.34 -6.39 -6.50
C PHE A 62 3.93 -5.60 -7.74
N ARG A 63 2.99 -6.12 -8.54
CA ARG A 63 2.53 -5.45 -9.77
C ARG A 63 1.04 -5.17 -9.70
N THR A 64 0.66 -3.97 -10.11
CA THR A 64 -0.74 -3.57 -10.30
C THR A 64 -0.91 -2.87 -11.65
N VAL A 65 -2.05 -3.11 -12.28
CA VAL A 65 -2.51 -2.34 -13.44
C VAL A 65 -3.75 -1.57 -12.99
N MET A 66 -3.69 -0.25 -13.10
CA MET A 66 -4.78 0.65 -12.74
C MET A 66 -5.28 1.38 -13.99
N GLU A 67 -6.60 1.45 -14.13
CA GLU A 67 -7.26 2.09 -15.27
C GLU A 67 -8.22 3.18 -14.79
N GLY A 68 -8.16 4.32 -15.47
CA GLY A 68 -9.01 5.48 -15.20
C GLY A 68 -10.26 5.51 -16.09
N PRO A 69 -11.25 6.34 -15.74
CA PRO A 69 -12.53 6.39 -16.46
C PRO A 69 -12.44 6.95 -17.89
N ASN A 70 -11.35 7.63 -18.25
CA ASN A 70 -11.16 8.26 -19.55
C ASN A 70 -10.14 7.50 -20.44
N GLY A 71 -9.87 6.22 -20.11
CA GLY A 71 -8.91 5.38 -20.83
C GLY A 71 -7.46 5.53 -20.35
N GLU A 72 -7.23 6.18 -19.21
CA GLU A 72 -5.92 6.23 -18.57
C GLU A 72 -5.50 4.82 -18.14
N ARG A 73 -4.20 4.52 -18.23
CA ARG A 73 -3.63 3.23 -17.80
C ARG A 73 -2.28 3.43 -17.13
N ASN A 74 -2.14 2.90 -15.93
CA ASN A 74 -0.89 2.84 -15.17
C ASN A 74 -0.55 1.38 -14.88
N ASP A 75 0.55 0.90 -15.46
CA ASP A 75 1.08 -0.46 -15.24
C ASP A 75 2.35 -0.33 -14.40
N SER A 76 2.21 -0.52 -13.09
CA SER A 76 3.30 -0.34 -12.13
C SER A 76 3.80 -1.67 -11.62
N THR A 77 5.10 -1.90 -11.73
CA THR A 77 5.78 -3.08 -11.19
C THR A 77 6.83 -2.66 -10.18
N GLY A 78 6.68 -3.13 -8.96
CA GLY A 78 7.57 -2.90 -7.84
C GLY A 78 8.10 -4.17 -7.20
N CYS A 79 8.69 -3.99 -6.02
CA CYS A 79 9.34 -5.01 -5.21
C CYS A 79 8.81 -4.99 -3.79
N VAL A 80 8.50 -6.16 -3.24
CA VAL A 80 8.27 -6.37 -1.81
C VAL A 80 9.62 -6.33 -1.10
N LEU A 81 9.73 -5.56 -0.02
CA LEU A 81 10.96 -5.35 0.76
C LEU A 81 10.93 -6.09 2.10
N ALA A 82 9.78 -6.12 2.76
CA ALA A 82 9.61 -6.77 4.05
C ALA A 82 8.19 -7.34 4.17
N VAL A 83 8.08 -8.50 4.82
CA VAL A 83 6.82 -9.21 5.07
C VAL A 83 6.86 -9.75 6.50
N GLU A 84 5.94 -9.30 7.33
CA GLU A 84 5.55 -9.98 8.56
C GLU A 84 4.05 -10.26 8.49
N PRO A 85 3.65 -11.55 8.42
CA PRO A 85 2.25 -11.92 8.37
C PRO A 85 1.40 -11.19 9.41
N GLU A 86 0.31 -10.60 8.94
CA GLU A 86 -0.67 -9.86 9.75
C GLU A 86 -0.13 -8.66 10.53
N ARG A 87 1.08 -8.18 10.20
CA ARG A 87 1.73 -7.09 10.94
C ARG A 87 2.36 -6.03 10.07
N LEU A 88 3.13 -6.40 9.05
CA LEU A 88 3.91 -5.46 8.24
C LEU A 88 4.01 -5.92 6.79
N LEU A 89 3.75 -5.00 5.88
CA LEU A 89 4.12 -5.11 4.48
C LEU A 89 4.88 -3.85 4.06
N VAL A 90 6.06 -4.03 3.48
CA VAL A 90 6.82 -2.93 2.85
C VAL A 90 7.04 -3.25 1.39
N PHE A 91 6.75 -2.30 0.50
CA PHE A 91 6.97 -2.44 -0.93
C PHE A 91 7.40 -1.11 -1.54
N THR A 92 7.96 -1.15 -2.74
CA THR A 92 8.49 0.03 -3.44
C THR A 92 8.36 -0.13 -4.95
N ASP A 93 8.24 0.98 -5.68
CA ASP A 93 8.39 1.02 -7.13
C ASP A 93 9.80 1.48 -7.57
N ALA A 94 10.67 1.83 -6.62
CA ALA A 94 12.07 2.16 -6.89
C ALA A 94 12.91 0.93 -7.27
N LEU A 95 12.42 -0.25 -6.91
CA LEU A 95 12.98 -1.55 -7.28
C LEU A 95 11.90 -2.38 -7.96
N GLY A 96 12.30 -3.12 -9.01
CA GLY A 96 11.53 -4.23 -9.57
C GLY A 96 11.89 -5.56 -8.89
N PRO A 97 11.38 -6.69 -9.43
CA PRO A 97 11.63 -8.02 -8.89
C PRO A 97 13.12 -8.30 -8.70
N ASP A 98 13.42 -9.11 -7.67
CA ASP A 98 14.76 -9.47 -7.23
C ASP A 98 15.67 -8.25 -6.95
N TYR A 99 15.07 -7.19 -6.40
CA TYR A 99 15.71 -5.94 -5.99
C TYR A 99 16.38 -5.17 -7.14
N ARG A 100 15.92 -5.34 -8.38
CA ARG A 100 16.50 -4.65 -9.53
C ARG A 100 16.15 -3.14 -9.50
N PRO A 101 17.11 -2.20 -9.44
CA PRO A 101 16.80 -0.79 -9.51
C PRO A 101 16.11 -0.43 -10.82
N THR A 102 15.01 0.32 -10.74
CA THR A 102 14.26 0.76 -11.91
C THR A 102 14.83 2.04 -12.52
N GLY A 103 15.77 2.72 -11.83
CA GLY A 103 16.32 4.02 -12.22
C GLY A 103 15.41 5.20 -11.89
N GLY A 104 14.25 4.93 -11.28
CA GLY A 104 13.26 5.89 -10.80
C GLY A 104 12.53 5.30 -9.61
N GLY A 105 11.34 5.81 -9.30
CA GLY A 105 10.49 5.37 -8.20
C GLY A 105 9.72 6.55 -7.62
N PHE A 106 8.42 6.40 -7.49
CA PHE A 106 7.55 7.39 -6.90
C PHE A 106 7.59 7.32 -5.38
N MET A 107 7.55 6.11 -4.80
CA MET A 107 7.54 5.93 -3.34
C MET A 107 8.00 4.54 -2.89
N THR A 108 8.42 4.48 -1.63
CA THR A 108 8.34 3.25 -0.83
C THR A 108 7.14 3.37 0.09
N ALA A 109 6.39 2.30 0.30
CA ALA A 109 5.26 2.28 1.21
C ALA A 109 5.49 1.24 2.32
N SER A 110 5.15 1.59 3.56
CA SER A 110 5.00 0.63 4.66
C SER A 110 3.57 0.64 5.16
N VAL A 111 3.00 -0.55 5.34
CA VAL A 111 1.67 -0.77 5.91
C VAL A 111 1.84 -1.59 7.19
N THR A 112 1.48 -1.01 8.33
CA THR A 112 1.40 -1.72 9.60
C THR A 112 -0.05 -2.02 9.97
N ILE A 113 -0.23 -3.22 10.53
CA ILE A 113 -1.49 -3.76 10.98
C ILE A 113 -1.30 -4.13 12.45
N GLU A 114 -1.89 -3.36 13.34
CA GLU A 114 -1.75 -3.55 14.78
C GLU A 114 -3.11 -3.97 15.38
N PRO A 115 -3.20 -5.14 16.04
CA PRO A 115 -4.43 -5.54 16.72
C PRO A 115 -4.80 -4.56 17.83
N THR A 116 -6.08 -4.22 17.94
CA THR A 116 -6.63 -3.41 19.02
C THR A 116 -7.89 -4.06 19.59
N ALA A 117 -8.42 -3.49 20.69
CA ALA A 117 -9.70 -3.93 21.23
C ALA A 117 -10.88 -3.68 20.27
N ALA A 118 -10.78 -2.68 19.38
CA ALA A 118 -11.84 -2.31 18.44
C ALA A 118 -11.70 -2.99 17.07
N GLY A 119 -10.54 -3.59 16.78
CA GLY A 119 -10.23 -4.25 15.51
C GLY A 119 -8.76 -4.11 15.19
N THR A 120 -8.45 -3.14 14.33
CA THR A 120 -7.09 -2.90 13.82
C THR A 120 -6.76 -1.42 13.83
N LEU A 121 -5.60 -1.05 14.35
CA LEU A 121 -4.95 0.22 14.05
C LEU A 121 -4.14 0.04 12.76
N TYR A 122 -4.64 0.66 11.69
CA TYR A 122 -4.01 0.65 10.37
C TYR A 122 -3.13 1.88 10.21
N THR A 123 -1.86 1.70 9.87
CA THR A 123 -0.97 2.81 9.51
C THR A 123 -0.30 2.56 8.17
N ALA A 124 -0.46 3.48 7.22
CA ALA A 124 0.27 3.51 5.97
C ALA A 124 1.19 4.72 5.93
N ILE A 125 2.46 4.51 5.61
CA ILE A 125 3.45 5.58 5.40
C ILE A 125 3.99 5.45 3.99
N ALA A 126 3.96 6.54 3.23
CA ALA A 126 4.63 6.68 1.94
C ALA A 126 5.89 7.53 2.12
N PHE A 127 7.05 6.93 1.84
CA PHE A 127 8.38 7.55 1.89
C PHE A 127 8.77 8.05 0.51
N HIS A 128 9.25 9.29 0.43
CA HIS A 128 9.66 9.92 -0.81
C HIS A 128 11.16 10.25 -0.81
N LYS A 129 11.73 10.35 -2.02
CA LYS A 129 13.17 10.64 -2.20
C LYS A 129 13.56 12.06 -1.77
N ASP A 130 12.64 13.01 -1.86
CA ASP A 130 12.83 14.44 -1.60
C ASP A 130 11.49 15.12 -1.29
N GLU A 131 11.57 16.35 -0.79
CA GLU A 131 10.40 17.17 -0.42
C GLU A 131 9.50 17.50 -1.62
N ALA A 132 10.08 17.65 -2.82
CA ALA A 132 9.33 17.93 -4.04
C ALA A 132 8.43 16.74 -4.41
N ALA A 133 8.95 15.50 -4.34
CA ALA A 133 8.19 14.29 -4.58
C ALA A 133 7.09 14.08 -3.54
N LYS A 134 7.38 14.34 -2.26
CA LYS A 134 6.38 14.31 -1.17
C LYS A 134 5.24 15.30 -1.46
N THR A 135 5.59 16.55 -1.81
CA THR A 135 4.62 17.62 -2.09
C THR A 135 3.76 17.27 -3.30
N GLN A 136 4.38 16.78 -4.38
CA GLN A 136 3.66 16.32 -5.57
C GLN A 136 2.65 15.22 -5.23
N HIS A 137 3.04 14.21 -4.45
CA HIS A 137 2.13 13.13 -4.07
C HIS A 137 0.96 13.62 -3.19
N GLU A 138 1.24 14.56 -2.28
CA GLU A 138 0.21 15.18 -1.46
C GLU A 138 -0.80 15.97 -2.31
N GLU A 139 -0.32 16.77 -3.26
CA GLU A 139 -1.15 17.53 -4.21
C GLU A 139 -1.95 16.64 -5.16
N MET A 140 -1.40 15.48 -5.55
CA MET A 140 -2.11 14.43 -6.28
C MET A 140 -3.20 13.76 -5.44
N GLY A 141 -3.32 14.10 -4.15
CA GLY A 141 -4.43 13.72 -3.30
C GLY A 141 -4.19 12.50 -2.43
N PHE A 142 -2.95 12.23 -2.00
CA PHE A 142 -2.59 11.10 -1.12
C PHE A 142 -3.63 10.84 -0.02
N HIS A 143 -3.98 11.85 0.77
CA HIS A 143 -4.88 11.70 1.93
C HIS A 143 -6.28 11.25 1.52
N HIS A 144 -6.83 11.86 0.46
CA HIS A 144 -8.15 11.50 -0.04
C HIS A 144 -8.13 10.13 -0.72
N GLY A 145 -7.16 9.89 -1.60
CA GLY A 145 -7.03 8.67 -2.38
C GLY A 145 -6.80 7.43 -1.51
N TRP A 146 -5.82 7.50 -0.60
CA TRP A 146 -5.52 6.38 0.30
C TRP A 146 -6.64 6.17 1.32
N GLY A 147 -7.22 7.26 1.84
CA GLY A 147 -8.38 7.20 2.74
C GLY A 147 -9.58 6.50 2.10
N ALA A 148 -9.92 6.88 0.86
CA ALA A 148 -11.00 6.27 0.09
C ALA A 148 -10.71 4.79 -0.24
N ALA A 149 -9.47 4.46 -0.63
CA ALA A 149 -9.08 3.06 -0.83
C ALA A 149 -9.24 2.24 0.46
N LEU A 150 -8.83 2.78 1.61
CA LEU A 150 -9.01 2.11 2.91
C LEU A 150 -10.49 1.96 3.30
N ASP A 151 -11.36 2.92 2.95
CA ASP A 151 -12.81 2.77 3.12
C ASP A 151 -13.35 1.60 2.28
N GLN A 152 -12.92 1.49 1.03
CA GLN A 152 -13.27 0.37 0.15
C GLN A 152 -12.77 -0.97 0.71
N LEU A 153 -11.55 -1.01 1.26
CA LEU A 153 -11.00 -2.18 1.92
C LEU A 153 -11.89 -2.61 3.09
N VAL A 154 -12.22 -1.68 3.99
CA VAL A 154 -13.04 -1.96 5.17
C VAL A 154 -14.43 -2.45 4.76
N ALA A 155 -15.05 -1.84 3.75
CA ALA A 155 -16.33 -2.27 3.22
C ALA A 155 -16.26 -3.69 2.61
N LEU A 156 -15.23 -3.98 1.83
CA LEU A 156 -14.99 -5.28 1.22
C LEU A 156 -14.88 -6.38 2.27
N VAL A 157 -14.02 -6.19 3.27
CA VAL A 157 -13.71 -7.27 4.22
C VAL A 157 -14.82 -7.51 5.25
N LYS A 158 -15.68 -6.52 5.50
CA LYS A 158 -16.90 -6.73 6.30
C LYS A 158 -17.92 -7.65 5.62
N GLY A 159 -17.82 -7.82 4.30
CA GLY A 159 -18.67 -8.71 3.52
C GLY A 159 -18.07 -10.10 3.26
N LEU A 160 -16.86 -10.39 3.75
CA LEU A 160 -16.21 -11.70 3.70
C LEU A 160 -16.60 -12.56 4.90
#